data_AF-A0A7Y9I5I6-F1
#
_entry.id   AF-A0A7Y9I5I6-F1
#
_cell.length_a   1.000
_cell.length_b   1.000
_cell.length_c   1.000
_cell.angle_alpha   90.00
_cell.angle_beta   90.00
_cell.angle_gamma   90.00
#
_symmetry.space_group_name_H-M   'P 1'
#
loop_
_entity.id
_entity.type
_entity.pdbx_description
1 polymer ?
#
loop_
_entity_poly.entity_id
_entity_poly.type
_entity_poly.pdbx_seq_one_letter_code
_entity_poly.pdbx_strand_id
1 'polypeptide(L)' 'MADVRAEICNLGNFFASLEAATGWQNANPNGLLASVADDYAITRQAMIKLGWASTVQ' A
#
# COMPACT_ATOMS: atom_id res chain seq x y z
N MET A 1 0.83 15.04 17.25
CA MET A 1 0.39 13.71 16.80
C MET A 1 0.54 13.73 15.30
N ALA A 2 1.30 12.80 14.73
CA ALA A 2 1.49 12.68 13.29
C ALA A 2 0.15 12.41 12.59
N ASP A 3 -0.10 13.05 11.44
CA ASP A 3 -1.30 12.78 10.65
C ASP A 3 -1.07 11.55 9.77
N VAL A 4 -1.57 10.40 10.24
CA VAL A 4 -1.47 9.12 9.54
C VAL A 4 -2.00 9.18 8.10
N ARG A 5 -2.97 10.07 7.82
CA ARG A 5 -3.52 10.22 6.49
C ARG A 5 -2.53 10.90 5.57
N ALA A 6 -1.91 11.98 6.02
CA ALA A 6 -0.91 12.72 5.26
C ALA A 6 0.38 11.91 5.07
N GLU A 7 0.81 11.18 6.10
CA GLU A 7 2.11 10.49 6.11
C GLU A 7 2.08 9.09 5.47
N ILE A 8 0.91 8.45 5.40
CA ILE A 8 0.78 7.07 4.88
C ILE A 8 -0.26 7.00 3.77
N CYS A 9 -1.52 7.31 4.07
CA CYS A 9 -2.63 7.04 3.15
C CYS A 9 -2.54 7.85 1.84
N ASN A 10 -2.09 9.09 1.90
CA ASN A 10 -1.96 9.96 0.73
C ASN A 10 -0.81 9.56 -0.22
N LEU A 11 0.06 8.63 0.20
CA LEU A 11 1.17 8.15 -0.63
C LEU A 11 0.76 6.97 -1.52
N GLY A 12 -0.30 6.24 -1.16
CA GLY A 12 -0.79 5.07 -1.88
C GLY A 12 -1.60 5.44 -3.12
N ASN A 13 -1.35 4.76 -4.24
CA ASN A 13 -2.06 4.95 -5.50
C ASN A 13 -2.47 3.58 -6.07
N PHE A 14 -3.65 3.51 -6.69
CA PHE A 14 -4.05 2.36 -7.48
C PHE A 14 -3.87 2.67 -8.97
N PHE A 15 -3.33 1.69 -9.70
CA PHE A 15 -3.20 1.76 -11.15
C PHE A 15 -3.98 0.61 -11.78
N ALA A 16 -4.58 0.87 -12.94
CA ALA A 16 -5.35 -0.15 -13.67
C ALA A 16 -4.47 -1.28 -14.22
N SER A 17 -3.19 -1.01 -14.45
CA SER A 17 -2.20 -1.97 -14.94
C SER A 17 -0.78 -1.50 -14.60
N LEU A 18 0.21 -2.39 -14.78
CA LEU A 18 1.62 -2.04 -14.65
C LEU A 18 2.05 -0.96 -15.67
N GLU A 19 1.51 -1.03 -16.89
CA GLU A 19 1.77 -0.02 -17.93
C GLU A 19 1.28 1.36 -17.47
N ALA A 20 0.06 1.45 -16.91
CA ALA A 20 -0.49 2.70 -16.38
C ALA A 20 0.34 3.28 -15.22
N ALA A 21 1.09 2.45 -14.49
CA ALA A 21 1.96 2.87 -13.39
C ALA A 21 3.33 3.38 -13.86
N THR A 22 3.72 3.14 -15.12
CA THR A 22 5.10 3.39 -15.59
C THR A 22 5.50 4.86 -15.49
N GLY A 23 4.61 5.78 -15.87
CA GLY A 23 4.87 7.22 -15.75
C GLY A 23 5.09 7.66 -14.31
N TRP A 24 4.32 7.11 -13.37
CA TRP A 24 4.48 7.38 -11.94
C TRP A 24 5.79 6.80 -11.40
N GLN A 25 6.14 5.56 -11.78
CA GLN A 25 7.37 4.90 -11.31
C GLN A 25 8.62 5.67 -11.74
N ASN A 26 8.64 6.19 -12.96
CA ASN A 26 9.76 7.00 -13.46
C ASN A 26 9.94 8.30 -12.68
N ALA A 27 8.83 8.93 -12.25
CA ALA A 27 8.86 10.15 -11.44
C ALA A 27 9.17 9.89 -9.95
N ASN A 28 9.01 8.63 -9.49
CA ASN A 28 9.16 8.23 -8.10
C ASN A 28 10.13 7.04 -8.00
N PRO A 29 11.45 7.26 -8.17
CA PRO A 29 12.43 6.17 -8.24
C PRO A 29 12.54 5.33 -6.95
N ASN A 30 12.13 5.89 -5.81
CA ASN A 30 12.04 5.18 -4.53
C ASN A 30 10.64 4.59 -4.25
N GLY A 31 9.69 4.81 -5.16
CA GLY A 31 8.36 4.23 -5.10
C GLY A 31 8.42 2.72 -5.39
N LEU A 32 7.55 1.98 -4.71
CA LEU A 32 7.41 0.54 -4.89
C LEU A 32 6.09 0.24 -5.58
N LEU A 33 6.13 -0.62 -6.59
CA LEU A 33 4.94 -1.24 -7.17
C LEU A 33 4.78 -2.63 -6.60
N ALA A 34 3.59 -2.91 -6.08
CA ALA A 34 3.18 -4.23 -5.62
C ALA A 34 1.86 -4.60 -6.28
N SER A 35 1.56 -5.89 -6.37
CA SER A 35 0.21 -6.31 -6.73
C SER A 35 -0.75 -5.97 -5.59
N VAL A 36 -2.04 -5.79 -5.89
CA VAL A 36 -3.08 -5.58 -4.87
C VAL A 36 -3.13 -6.75 -3.88
N ALA A 37 -2.84 -7.98 -4.35
CA ALA A 37 -2.81 -9.16 -3.50
C ALA A 37 -1.66 -9.12 -2.48
N ASP A 38 -0.48 -8.67 -2.90
CA ASP A 38 0.69 -8.55 -2.01
C ASP A 38 0.46 -7.45 -0.97
N ASP A 39 -0.05 -6.29 -1.39
CA ASP A 39 -0.36 -5.18 -0.49
C ASP A 39 -1.44 -5.56 0.53
N TYR A 40 -2.48 -6.28 0.09
CA TYR A 40 -3.50 -6.83 0.98
C TYR A 40 -2.88 -7.79 2.02
N ALA A 41 -2.00 -8.70 1.61
CA ALA A 41 -1.37 -9.64 2.52
C ALA A 41 -0.53 -8.92 3.58
N ILE A 42 0.28 -7.93 3.18
CA ILE A 42 1.10 -7.11 4.09
C ILE A 42 0.21 -6.35 5.08
N THR A 43 -0.80 -5.63 4.56
CA THR A 43 -1.72 -4.83 5.36
C THR A 43 -2.47 -5.69 6.36
N ARG A 44 -2.96 -6.86 5.93
CA ARG A 44 -3.66 -7.78 6.83
C ARG A 44 -2.75 -8.30 7.95
N GLN A 45 -1.49 -8.62 7.65
CA GLN A 45 -0.52 -9.01 8.69
C GLN A 45 -0.25 -7.88 9.69
N ALA A 46 -0.15 -6.63 9.22
CA ALA A 46 -0.01 -5.47 10.11
C ALA A 46 -1.24 -5.29 11.00
N MET A 47 -2.45 -5.37 10.42
CA MET A 47 -3.71 -5.27 11.17
C MET A 47 -3.86 -6.36 12.23
N ILE A 48 -3.45 -7.60 11.94
CA ILE A 48 -3.43 -8.69 12.93
C ILE A 48 -2.48 -8.33 14.10
N LYS A 49 -1.26 -7.87 13.81
CA LYS A 49 -0.28 -7.50 14.84
C LYS A 49 -0.75 -6.34 15.71
N LEU A 50 -1.55 -5.43 15.15
CA LEU A 50 -2.14 -4.30 15.87
C LEU A 50 -3.44 -4.68 16.62
N GLY A 51 -3.92 -5.92 16.48
CA GLY A 51 -5.18 -6.37 17.09
C GLY A 51 -6.44 -5.82 16.40
N TRP A 52 -6.31 -5.32 15.17
CA TRP A 52 -7.43 -4.76 14.39
C TRP A 52 -8.12 -5.79 13.49
N ALA A 53 -7.49 -6.95 13.28
CA ALA A 53 -8.04 -8.03 12.48
C ALA A 53 -7.83 -9.39 13.15
N SER A 54 -8.77 -10.30 12.93
CA SER A 54 -8.63 -11.72 13.33
C SER A 54 -7.59 -12.44 12.47
N THR A 55 -6.92 -13.43 13.05
CA THR A 55 -6.06 -14.35 12.31
C THR A 55 -6.86 -15.30 11.42
N VAL A 56 -8.13 -15.56 11.75
CA VAL A 56 -9.05 -16.40 10.98
C VAL A 56 -9.70 -15.57 9.88
N GLN A 57 -9.83 -16.15 8.68
CA GLN A 57 -10.36 -15.51 7.49
C GLN A 57 -11.53 -16.31 6.92
#